data_AF-A0A936GR88-F1
#
_entry.id   AF-A0A936GR88-F1
#
_cell.length_a   1.000
_cell.length_b   1.000
_cell.length_c   1.000
_cell.angle_alpha   90.00
_cell.angle_beta   90.00
_cell.angle_gamma   90.00
#
_symmetry.space_group_name_H-M   'P 1'
#
loop_
_entity.id
_entity.type
_entity.pdbx_description
1 polymer ?
#
loop_
_entity_poly.entity_id
_entity_poly.type
_entity_poly.pdbx_seq_one_letter_code
_entity_poly.pdbx_strand_id
1 'polypeptide(L)'
;MKSFEALLGYFPEITLPVTLTDESADIINGSNDPLPVTLTTEFIQVWEGGQEADEFTEYMPCFRFKPYKDIVAMVYWKASLMRYEFIMVTLNEQHAVVSRKTICGTIVEGDIIKKSVARIDEESIIHIAAGAHHADSEFLAQQSQPFAMEIMANGEIAFMAGDD
;
A
#
# COMPACT_ATOMS: atom_id res chain seq x y z
N MET A 1 -17.84 -15.18 -3.98
CA MET A 1 -16.77 -16.21 -4.14
C MET A 1 -16.10 -16.12 -5.50
N LYS A 2 -16.83 -16.20 -6.64
CA LYS A 2 -16.23 -16.04 -7.98
C LYS A 2 -15.58 -14.67 -8.25
N SER A 3 -16.09 -13.59 -7.66
CA SER A 3 -15.56 -12.23 -7.84
C SER A 3 -14.23 -12.00 -7.12
N PHE A 4 -14.08 -12.54 -5.90
CA PHE A 4 -12.83 -12.41 -5.14
C PHE A 4 -11.68 -13.22 -5.75
N GLU A 5 -11.94 -14.43 -6.23
CA GLU A 5 -10.93 -15.20 -6.99
C GLU A 5 -10.48 -14.47 -8.26
N ALA A 6 -11.42 -13.79 -8.94
CA ALA A 6 -11.09 -12.94 -10.08
C ALA A 6 -10.20 -11.75 -9.65
N LEU A 7 -10.51 -11.10 -8.53
CA LEU A 7 -9.68 -10.03 -7.96
C LEU A 7 -8.25 -10.53 -7.71
N LEU A 8 -8.08 -11.69 -7.07
CA LEU A 8 -6.76 -12.25 -6.78
C LEU A 8 -5.91 -12.49 -8.04
N GLY A 9 -6.54 -12.70 -9.20
CA GLY A 9 -5.85 -12.86 -10.48
C GLY A 9 -5.11 -11.60 -10.95
N TYR A 10 -5.50 -10.42 -10.48
CA TYR A 10 -4.85 -9.14 -10.80
C TYR A 10 -3.71 -8.79 -9.84
N PHE A 11 -3.63 -9.45 -8.69
CA PHE A 11 -2.58 -9.23 -7.70
C PHE A 11 -1.58 -10.38 -7.79
N PRO A 12 -0.44 -10.21 -8.49
CA PRO A 12 0.57 -11.25 -8.57
C PRO A 12 1.06 -11.63 -7.18
N GLU A 13 1.24 -12.94 -6.96
CA GLU A 13 1.79 -13.46 -5.71
C GLU A 13 3.31 -13.31 -5.71
N ILE A 14 3.86 -12.69 -4.66
CA ILE A 14 5.30 -12.44 -4.54
C ILE A 14 5.91 -13.16 -3.33
N THR A 15 7.23 -13.32 -3.38
CA THR A 15 8.03 -13.67 -2.20
C THR A 15 8.62 -12.40 -1.61
N LEU A 16 8.59 -12.29 -0.28
CA LEU A 16 9.33 -11.25 0.44
C LEU A 16 10.84 -11.54 0.36
N PRO A 17 11.69 -10.51 0.41
CA PRO A 17 11.36 -9.11 0.71
C PRO A 17 11.00 -8.30 -0.53
N VAL A 18 10.28 -7.19 -0.33
CA VAL A 18 9.95 -6.23 -1.40
C VAL A 18 10.16 -4.80 -0.92
N THR A 19 10.65 -3.94 -1.82
CA THR A 19 10.82 -2.51 -1.57
C THR A 19 9.88 -1.72 -2.48
N LEU A 20 9.17 -0.75 -1.90
CA LEU A 20 8.28 0.18 -2.57
C LEU A 20 8.84 1.60 -2.45
N THR A 21 8.94 2.26 -3.60
CA THR A 21 9.36 3.65 -3.78
C THR A 21 8.31 4.38 -4.63
N ASP A 22 8.43 5.69 -4.78
CA ASP A 22 7.62 6.45 -5.75
C ASP A 22 7.80 5.93 -7.19
N GLU A 23 9.02 5.54 -7.58
CA GLU A 23 9.31 4.93 -8.89
C GLU A 23 8.66 3.54 -9.09
N SER A 24 8.25 2.87 -8.00
CA SER A 24 7.61 1.54 -8.12
C SER A 24 6.26 1.62 -8.84
N ALA A 25 5.59 2.78 -8.80
CA ALA A 25 4.30 2.96 -9.47
C ALA A 25 4.43 2.82 -10.99
N ASP A 26 5.50 3.35 -11.58
CA ASP A 26 5.74 3.27 -13.03
C ASP A 26 5.98 1.82 -13.48
N ILE A 27 6.74 1.07 -12.69
CA ILE A 27 6.99 -0.36 -12.95
C ILE A 27 5.68 -1.13 -12.90
N ILE A 28 4.89 -0.92 -11.84
CA ILE A 28 3.61 -1.60 -11.63
C ILE A 28 2.61 -1.25 -12.74
N ASN A 29 2.50 0.02 -13.12
CA ASN A 29 1.61 0.45 -14.21
C ASN A 29 2.05 -0.12 -15.57
N GLY A 30 3.34 -0.39 -15.75
CA GLY A 30 3.87 -1.04 -16.96
C GLY A 30 3.72 -2.56 -16.98
N SER A 31 3.59 -3.21 -15.82
CA SER A 31 3.61 -4.67 -15.69
C SER A 31 2.27 -5.30 -15.33
N ASN A 32 1.38 -4.56 -14.66
CA ASN A 32 0.14 -5.10 -14.12
C ASN A 32 -1.06 -4.61 -14.91
N ASP A 33 -2.07 -5.49 -15.05
CA ASP A 33 -3.32 -5.13 -15.68
C ASP A 33 -4.18 -4.27 -14.74
N PRO A 34 -4.80 -3.18 -15.24
CA PRO A 34 -5.74 -2.40 -14.45
C PRO A 34 -6.95 -3.24 -14.04
N LEU A 35 -7.48 -2.96 -12.85
CA LEU A 35 -8.70 -3.61 -12.39
C LEU A 35 -9.92 -3.14 -13.21
N PRO A 36 -10.81 -4.05 -13.62
CA PRO A 36 -12.13 -3.69 -14.12
C PRO A 36 -12.90 -2.87 -13.07
N VAL A 37 -13.64 -1.86 -13.53
CA VAL A 37 -14.46 -0.97 -12.68
C VAL A 37 -15.33 -1.76 -11.69
N THR A 38 -15.90 -2.87 -12.12
CA THR A 38 -16.72 -3.74 -11.26
C THR A 38 -15.95 -4.29 -10.06
N LEU A 39 -14.69 -4.72 -10.23
CA LEU A 39 -13.87 -5.24 -9.14
C LEU A 39 -13.36 -4.09 -8.25
N THR A 40 -13.03 -2.95 -8.85
CA THR A 40 -12.66 -1.74 -8.11
C THR A 40 -13.79 -1.28 -7.19
N THR A 41 -15.02 -1.22 -7.68
CA THR A 41 -16.20 -0.83 -6.89
C THR A 41 -16.58 -1.88 -5.86
N GLU A 42 -16.55 -3.17 -6.21
CA GLU A 42 -16.93 -4.26 -5.29
C GLU A 42 -15.95 -4.40 -4.11
N PHE A 43 -14.66 -4.19 -4.33
CA PHE A 43 -13.63 -4.45 -3.31
C PHE A 43 -12.87 -3.19 -2.91
N ILE A 44 -12.15 -2.56 -3.83
CA ILE A 44 -11.20 -1.48 -3.49
C ILE A 44 -11.95 -0.29 -2.86
N GLN A 45 -13.04 0.19 -3.46
CA GLN A 45 -13.81 1.31 -2.91
C GLN A 45 -14.45 0.97 -1.56
N VAL A 46 -14.87 -0.29 -1.34
CA VAL A 46 -15.37 -0.73 -0.03
C VAL A 46 -14.27 -0.67 1.02
N TRP A 47 -13.04 -1.08 0.68
CA TRP A 47 -11.87 -0.97 1.56
C TRP A 47 -11.50 0.49 1.83
N GLU A 48 -11.72 1.39 0.88
CA GLU A 48 -11.56 2.84 1.00
C GLU A 48 -12.69 3.54 1.80
N GLY A 49 -13.64 2.80 2.37
CA GLY A 49 -14.73 3.35 3.17
C GLY A 49 -16.05 3.54 2.43
N GLY A 50 -16.20 2.95 1.24
CA GLY A 50 -17.45 2.88 0.48
C GLY A 50 -17.82 4.17 -0.27
N GLN A 51 -16.91 5.13 -0.37
CA GLN A 51 -17.11 6.33 -1.18
C GLN A 51 -16.68 6.06 -2.62
N GLU A 52 -17.50 6.51 -3.58
CA GLU A 52 -17.10 6.52 -4.97
C GLU A 52 -15.88 7.42 -5.14
N ALA A 53 -14.92 6.91 -5.91
CA ALA A 53 -13.73 7.65 -6.30
C ALA A 53 -14.11 8.79 -7.25
N ASP A 54 -13.48 9.96 -7.07
CA ASP A 54 -13.67 11.08 -8.00
C ASP A 54 -12.93 10.84 -9.34
N GLU A 55 -13.09 11.77 -10.28
CA GLU A 55 -12.48 11.68 -11.61
C GLU A 55 -10.94 11.76 -11.61
N PHE A 56 -10.33 12.12 -10.48
CA PHE A 56 -8.87 12.22 -10.34
C PHE A 56 -8.27 11.04 -9.57
N THR A 57 -9.10 10.06 -9.20
CA THR A 57 -8.68 8.94 -8.37
C THR A 57 -8.55 7.66 -9.19
N GLU A 58 -7.36 7.09 -9.19
CA GLU A 58 -7.03 5.84 -9.88
C GLU A 58 -6.53 4.79 -8.88
N TYR A 59 -6.86 3.53 -9.13
CA TYR A 59 -6.37 2.39 -8.38
C TYR A 59 -5.67 1.40 -9.29
N MET A 60 -4.50 0.93 -8.89
CA MET A 60 -3.74 -0.10 -9.60
C MET A 60 -3.39 -1.25 -8.65
N PRO A 61 -3.74 -2.51 -8.96
CA PRO A 61 -3.31 -3.66 -8.18
C PRO A 61 -1.79 -3.81 -8.26
N CYS A 62 -1.11 -4.06 -7.13
CA CYS A 62 0.35 -4.22 -7.11
C CYS A 62 0.74 -5.69 -6.94
N PHE A 63 0.48 -6.27 -5.78
CA PHE A 63 0.85 -7.65 -5.47
C PHE A 63 0.12 -8.16 -4.22
N ARG A 64 0.23 -9.47 -3.97
CA ARG A 64 -0.21 -10.12 -2.74
C ARG A 64 0.83 -11.09 -2.20
N PHE A 65 0.75 -11.37 -0.90
CA PHE A 65 1.54 -12.38 -0.22
C PHE A 65 0.79 -12.90 1.01
N LYS A 66 1.32 -13.96 1.64
CA LYS A 66 0.75 -14.55 2.85
C LYS A 66 1.70 -14.37 4.03
N PRO A 67 1.49 -13.36 4.90
CA PRO A 67 2.31 -13.20 6.10
C PRO A 67 2.10 -14.35 7.09
N TYR A 68 0.88 -14.90 7.14
CA TYR A 68 0.52 -16.06 7.96
C TYR A 68 -0.42 -16.98 7.17
N LYS A 69 -0.59 -18.22 7.64
CA LYS A 69 -1.38 -19.27 6.99
C LYS A 69 -2.78 -18.79 6.56
N ASP A 70 -3.41 -18.00 7.43
CA ASP A 70 -4.82 -17.67 7.37
C ASP A 70 -5.06 -16.17 7.07
N ILE A 71 -3.99 -15.46 6.70
CA ILE A 71 -3.99 -14.03 6.36
C ILE A 71 -3.48 -13.84 4.94
N VAL A 72 -4.20 -13.05 4.16
CA VAL A 72 -3.75 -12.56 2.84
C VAL A 72 -3.47 -11.07 2.96
N ALA A 73 -2.25 -10.67 2.63
CA ALA A 73 -1.89 -9.26 2.48
C ALA A 73 -1.93 -8.89 1.00
N MET A 74 -2.56 -7.77 0.67
CA MET A 74 -2.65 -7.24 -0.69
C MET A 74 -2.22 -5.77 -0.68
N VAL A 75 -1.44 -5.37 -1.68
CA VAL A 75 -1.03 -3.98 -1.88
C VAL A 75 -1.59 -3.48 -3.20
N TYR A 76 -2.24 -2.32 -3.15
CA TYR A 76 -2.62 -1.55 -4.33
C TYR A 76 -2.06 -0.13 -4.24
N TRP A 77 -1.86 0.47 -5.40
CA TRP A 77 -1.48 1.87 -5.52
C TRP A 77 -2.73 2.71 -5.76
N LYS A 78 -2.77 3.87 -5.14
CA LYS A 78 -3.82 4.88 -5.27
C LYS A 78 -3.18 6.19 -5.71
N ALA A 79 -3.53 6.66 -6.89
CA ALA A 79 -3.34 8.06 -7.26
C ALA A 79 -4.61 8.84 -6.96
N SER A 80 -4.46 10.00 -6.35
CA SER A 80 -5.50 11.02 -6.22
C SER A 80 -4.83 12.39 -6.31
N LEU A 81 -5.63 13.46 -6.27
CA LEU A 81 -5.08 14.80 -6.38
C LEU A 81 -3.99 15.06 -5.31
N MET A 82 -2.75 15.24 -5.78
CA MET A 82 -1.57 15.53 -4.95
C MET A 82 -1.19 14.43 -3.94
N ARG A 83 -1.72 13.21 -4.10
CA ARG A 83 -1.45 12.06 -3.20
C ARG A 83 -1.29 10.78 -4.02
N TYR A 84 -0.14 10.13 -3.86
CA TYR A 84 0.24 8.92 -4.59
C TYR A 84 0.74 7.89 -3.58
N GLU A 85 -0.10 6.92 -3.26
CA GLU A 85 0.04 6.08 -2.07
C GLU A 85 0.00 4.60 -2.39
N PHE A 86 0.89 3.82 -1.80
CA PHE A 86 0.76 2.37 -1.70
C PHE A 86 0.00 2.04 -0.42
N ILE A 87 -1.10 1.33 -0.57
CA ILE A 87 -1.99 0.94 0.51
C ILE A 87 -1.96 -0.57 0.63
N MET A 88 -1.69 -1.05 1.85
CA MET A 88 -1.81 -2.45 2.20
C MET A 88 -3.15 -2.70 2.89
N VAL A 89 -3.81 -3.77 2.49
CA VAL A 89 -4.91 -4.39 3.22
C VAL A 89 -4.53 -5.80 3.65
N THR A 90 -4.99 -6.21 4.82
CA THR A 90 -4.92 -7.59 5.29
C THR A 90 -6.33 -8.16 5.38
N LEU A 91 -6.48 -9.40 4.94
CA LEU A 91 -7.75 -10.11 4.86
C LEU A 91 -7.63 -11.41 5.66
N ASN A 92 -8.69 -11.77 6.39
CA ASN A 92 -8.78 -13.08 7.05
C ASN A 92 -9.24 -14.18 6.07
N GLU A 93 -9.39 -15.42 6.56
CA GLU A 93 -9.85 -16.57 5.76
C GLU A 93 -11.23 -16.38 5.12
N GLN A 94 -12.06 -15.48 5.66
CA GLN A 94 -13.37 -15.14 5.11
C GLN A 94 -13.29 -13.99 4.10
N HIS A 95 -12.08 -13.54 3.75
CA HIS A 95 -11.78 -12.40 2.89
C HIS A 95 -12.31 -11.06 3.42
N ALA A 96 -12.57 -10.97 4.73
CA ALA A 96 -12.94 -9.73 5.38
C ALA A 96 -11.68 -8.93 5.72
N VAL A 97 -11.75 -7.61 5.52
CA VAL A 97 -10.66 -6.69 5.88
C VAL A 97 -10.44 -6.69 7.39
N VAL A 98 -9.21 -6.97 7.78
CA VAL A 98 -8.72 -6.84 9.17
C VAL A 98 -8.05 -5.50 9.36
N SER A 99 -7.14 -5.12 8.46
CA SER A 99 -6.42 -3.85 8.52
C SER A 99 -6.31 -3.19 7.14
N ARG A 100 -6.22 -1.87 7.13
CA ARG A 100 -5.87 -1.04 5.97
C ARG A 100 -4.89 0.05 6.42
N LYS A 101 -3.72 0.11 5.80
CA LYS A 101 -2.68 1.13 6.10
C LYS A 101 -2.03 1.64 4.81
N THR A 102 -1.83 2.95 4.71
CA THR A 102 -0.84 3.50 3.78
C THR A 102 0.55 3.09 4.30
N ILE A 103 1.36 2.48 3.43
CA ILE A 103 2.69 1.99 3.80
C ILE A 103 3.81 2.82 3.14
N CYS A 104 3.55 3.44 2.00
CA CYS A 104 4.53 4.21 1.23
C CYS A 104 3.78 5.23 0.36
N GLY A 105 4.43 6.32 -0.04
CA GLY A 105 3.82 7.28 -0.95
C GLY A 105 4.42 8.68 -0.92
N THR A 106 3.89 9.51 -1.82
CA THR A 106 4.16 10.94 -1.94
C THR A 106 2.88 11.73 -1.69
N ILE A 107 2.95 12.73 -0.81
CA ILE A 107 1.85 13.64 -0.47
C ILE A 107 2.36 15.06 -0.63
N VAL A 108 1.68 15.88 -1.43
CA VAL A 108 2.00 17.29 -1.60
C VAL A 108 0.94 18.15 -0.90
N GLU A 109 1.39 18.98 0.03
CA GLU A 109 0.56 19.86 0.87
C GLU A 109 1.10 21.29 0.80
N GLY A 110 0.54 22.08 -0.12
CA GLY A 110 1.08 23.41 -0.43
C GLY A 110 2.50 23.29 -0.98
N ASP A 111 3.44 23.97 -0.33
CA ASP A 111 4.87 23.93 -0.71
C ASP A 111 5.64 22.79 -0.04
N ILE A 112 4.97 21.88 0.68
CA ILE A 112 5.61 20.75 1.36
C ILE A 112 5.34 19.45 0.60
N ILE A 113 6.41 18.71 0.31
CA ILE A 113 6.37 17.39 -0.28
C ILE A 113 6.82 16.38 0.78
N LYS A 114 5.90 15.52 1.22
CA LYS A 114 6.17 14.38 2.09
C LYS A 114 6.40 13.14 1.22
N LYS A 115 7.51 12.44 1.43
CA LYS A 115 7.85 11.19 0.74
C LYS A 115 8.14 10.10 1.74
N SER A 116 7.78 8.88 1.39
CA SER A 116 8.15 7.69 2.15
C SER A 116 8.55 6.57 1.22
N VAL A 117 9.43 5.70 1.72
CA VAL A 117 9.85 4.44 1.11
C VAL A 117 9.52 3.34 2.10
N ALA A 118 9.01 2.20 1.62
CA ALA A 118 8.75 1.04 2.46
C ALA A 118 9.56 -0.17 2.00
N ARG A 119 10.04 -0.97 2.94
CA ARG A 119 10.53 -2.33 2.71
C ARG A 119 9.74 -3.30 3.59
N ILE A 120 9.12 -4.29 2.97
CA ILE A 120 8.46 -5.39 3.68
C ILE A 120 9.45 -6.55 3.67
N ASP A 121 9.86 -7.01 4.84
CA ASP A 121 10.82 -8.11 5.00
C ASP A 121 10.16 -9.49 5.16
N GLU A 122 10.98 -10.52 5.21
CA GLU A 122 10.59 -11.92 5.33
C GLU A 122 9.85 -12.25 6.64
N GLU A 123 9.98 -11.40 7.67
CA GLU A 123 9.30 -11.53 8.96
C GLU A 123 7.97 -10.74 8.98
N SER A 124 7.54 -10.19 7.84
CA SER A 124 6.34 -9.36 7.71
C SER A 124 6.42 -8.04 8.48
N ILE A 125 7.63 -7.53 8.70
CA ILE A 125 7.87 -6.19 9.21
C ILE A 125 7.96 -5.22 8.04
N ILE A 126 7.22 -4.12 8.14
CA ILE A 126 7.15 -3.01 7.19
C ILE A 126 8.03 -1.90 7.72
N HIS A 127 9.27 -1.84 7.24
CA HIS A 127 10.23 -0.77 7.54
C HIS A 127 9.94 0.44 6.66
N ILE A 128 9.71 1.60 7.26
CA ILE A 128 9.37 2.83 6.55
C ILE A 128 10.37 3.91 6.90
N ALA A 129 10.90 4.57 5.88
CA ALA A 129 11.63 5.83 6.03
C ALA A 129 10.80 6.94 5.41
N ALA A 130 10.38 7.93 6.20
CA ALA A 130 9.57 9.05 5.73
C ALA A 130 10.25 10.39 6.00
N GLY A 131 10.22 11.30 5.05
CA GLY A 131 10.75 12.65 5.20
C GLY A 131 9.86 13.68 4.50
N ALA A 132 10.15 14.95 4.76
CA ALA A 132 9.46 16.08 4.14
C ALA A 132 10.47 17.12 3.70
N HIS A 133 10.18 17.80 2.60
CA HIS A 133 11.00 18.89 2.07
C HIS A 133 10.11 19.95 1.43
N HIS A 134 10.64 21.16 1.26
CA HIS A 134 9.95 22.19 0.49
C HIS A 134 10.06 21.89 -1.01
N ALA A 135 9.05 22.27 -1.79
CA ALA A 135 9.01 22.05 -3.24
C ALA A 135 10.15 22.72 -4.02
N ASP A 136 10.79 23.75 -3.44
CA ASP A 136 11.94 24.45 -3.99
C ASP A 136 13.30 23.89 -3.50
N SER A 137 13.27 22.85 -2.67
CA SER A 137 14.44 22.21 -2.08
C SER A 137 14.57 20.76 -2.54
N GLU A 138 15.77 20.19 -2.47
CA GLU A 138 15.95 18.76 -2.75
C GLU A 138 15.60 17.91 -1.53
N PHE A 139 15.04 16.72 -1.77
CA PHE A 139 14.82 15.73 -0.72
C PHE A 139 16.16 15.23 -0.18
N LEU A 140 16.39 15.43 1.13
CA LEU A 140 17.56 14.91 1.83
C LEU A 140 17.18 13.66 2.61
N ALA A 141 17.60 12.49 2.14
CA ALA A 141 17.31 11.20 2.78
C ALA A 141 17.75 11.14 4.27
N GLN A 142 18.79 11.91 4.62
CA GLN A 142 19.30 12.04 6.00
C GLN A 142 18.29 12.68 6.97
N GLN A 143 17.27 13.37 6.46
CA GLN A 143 16.20 13.97 7.25
C GLN A 143 14.99 13.04 7.39
N SER A 144 15.06 11.83 6.83
CA SER A 144 13.98 10.85 7.02
C SER A 144 13.97 10.30 8.44
N GLN A 145 12.77 10.07 8.95
CA GLN A 145 12.52 9.41 10.21
C GLN A 145 12.15 7.95 9.92
N PRO A 146 12.92 6.97 10.43
CA PRO A 146 12.57 5.57 10.31
C PRO A 146 11.52 5.19 11.34
N PHE A 147 10.57 4.35 10.95
CA PHE A 147 9.67 3.65 11.85
C PHE A 147 9.28 2.31 11.22
N ALA A 148 8.74 1.41 12.03
CA ALA A 148 8.32 0.10 11.55
C ALA A 148 6.89 -0.21 11.98
N MET A 149 6.21 -0.99 11.15
CA MET A 149 4.95 -1.65 11.51
C MET A 149 5.10 -3.15 11.33
N GLU A 150 4.43 -3.94 12.17
CA GLU A 150 4.38 -5.39 12.06
C GLU A 150 2.98 -5.80 11.58
N ILE A 151 2.94 -6.73 10.63
CA ILE A 151 1.70 -7.49 10.36
C ILE A 151 1.64 -8.60 11.40
N MET A 152 0.63 -8.59 12.27
CA MET A 152 0.47 -9.57 13.33
C MET A 152 -0.25 -10.83 12.81
N ALA A 153 -0.17 -11.93 13.56
CA ALA A 153 -0.79 -13.21 13.21
C ALA A 153 -2.32 -13.16 13.03
N ASN A 154 -3.00 -12.19 13.67
CA ASN A 154 -4.43 -11.95 13.50
C ASN A 154 -4.76 -11.09 12.26
N GLY A 155 -3.74 -10.59 11.55
CA GLY A 155 -3.85 -9.70 10.40
C GLY A 155 -3.84 -8.20 10.76
N GLU A 156 -3.80 -7.82 12.03
CA GLU A 156 -3.66 -6.41 12.40
C GLU A 156 -2.31 -5.85 11.96
N ILE A 157 -2.26 -4.57 11.59
CA ILE A 157 -1.00 -3.86 11.30
C ILE A 157 -0.80 -2.83 12.40
N ALA A 158 0.23 -3.02 13.21
CA ALA A 158 0.52 -2.19 14.37
C ALA A 158 1.91 -1.55 14.24
N PHE A 159 2.05 -0.31 14.73
CA PHE A 159 3.37 0.30 14.86
C PHE A 159 4.18 -0.47 15.91
N MET A 160 5.43 -0.76 15.57
CA MET A 160 6.37 -1.27 16.55
C MET A 160 6.71 -0.10 17.49
N ALA A 161 6.64 -0.33 18.79
CA ALA A 161 7.14 0.64 19.75
C ALA A 161 8.62 0.91 19.46
N GLY A 162 9.02 2.17 19.36
CA GLY A 162 10.43 2.50 19.31
C GLY A 162 11.10 2.06 20.60
N ASP A 163 12.32 1.55 20.51
CA ASP A 163 13.21 1.48 21.66
C ASP A 163 13.56 2.94 22.05
N ASP A 164 12.80 3.51 22.99
CA ASP A 164 13.12 4.79 23.65
C ASP A 164 14.43 4.69 24.46
#